data_AF-A0A7V7XM05-F1
#
_entry.id   AF-A0A7V7XM05-F1
#
_cell.length_a   1.000
_cell.length_b   1.000
_cell.length_c   1.000
_cell.angle_alpha   90.00
_cell.angle_beta   90.00
_cell.angle_gamma   90.00
#
_symmetry.space_group_name_H-M   'P 1'
#
loop_
_entity.id
_entity.type
_entity.pdbx_description
1 polymer ?
#
loop_
_entity_poly.entity_id
_entity_poly.type
_entity_poly.pdbx_seq_one_letter_code
_entity_poly.pdbx_strand_id
1 'polypeptide(L)'
;MKKTAIAMAGVLLAGSAAAAPDWSKVPVRKIKVFYPGQSSLEWVMNKPDHSAVPDIVDKKRPCAKCHEGDAQDVGNLIVAGKPAGSSKTVLEPKPIAGKVGWLPVQFQAAHDGEKIYFRFEWVPPKIGDVKMDKKNEMKLTMLFDGGGTVEGAELNGCWATCHTDLRTMRDGKDDKKTKYVKGADLASGKFYDLIQFRSGKGEKPADGHVADKRVMEGGKGLVKAEGVKEGNKWVVTFERTLAGGGTGDHAIAAGKVYNFGFAIHEDHTEARYHYVSLGYQFGLDKPNPDVRSYINVAKQ
;
A
#
# COMPACT_ATOMS: atom_id res chain seq x y z
N MET A 1 5.13 61.62 36.00
CA MET A 1 5.35 60.18 35.71
C MET A 1 4.11 59.62 35.01
N LYS A 2 4.09 59.58 33.67
CA LYS A 2 3.03 58.90 32.91
C LYS A 2 3.71 57.79 32.11
N LYS A 3 3.40 56.53 32.43
CA LYS A 3 3.91 55.34 31.75
C LYS A 3 3.08 55.13 30.48
N THR A 4 3.71 55.28 29.32
CA THR A 4 3.15 54.88 28.02
C THR A 4 3.35 53.38 27.88
N ALA A 5 2.26 52.61 27.91
CA ALA A 5 2.29 51.19 27.56
C ALA A 5 2.07 51.06 26.05
N ILE A 6 3.10 50.61 25.34
CA ILE A 6 2.99 50.19 23.93
C ILE A 6 2.50 48.75 23.94
N ALA A 7 1.26 48.53 23.54
CA ALA A 7 0.73 47.20 23.27
C ALA A 7 1.20 46.78 21.87
N MET A 8 2.18 45.87 21.81
CA MET A 8 2.48 45.15 20.58
C MET A 8 1.40 44.08 20.36
N ALA A 9 0.51 44.33 19.40
CA ALA A 9 -0.40 43.31 18.88
C ALA A 9 0.42 42.32 18.05
N GLY A 10 0.74 41.16 18.63
CA GLY A 10 1.30 40.04 17.89
C GLY A 10 0.27 39.51 16.91
N VAL A 11 0.57 39.61 15.61
CA VAL A 11 -0.18 38.92 14.56
C VAL A 11 0.09 37.43 14.72
N LEU A 12 -0.85 36.72 15.36
CA LEU A 12 -0.93 35.27 15.27
C LEU A 12 -1.36 34.93 13.84
N LEU A 13 -0.39 34.56 13.00
CA LEU A 13 -0.65 33.82 11.78
C LEU A 13 -1.19 32.44 12.20
N ALA A 14 -2.50 32.36 12.39
CA ALA A 14 -3.20 31.09 12.41
C ALA A 14 -3.04 30.48 11.02
N GLY A 15 -2.07 29.58 10.87
CA GLY A 15 -1.97 28.73 9.69
C GLY A 15 -3.30 28.03 9.53
N SER A 16 -4.03 28.36 8.46
CA SER A 16 -5.25 27.69 8.08
C SER A 16 -4.94 26.21 7.89
N ALA A 17 -5.37 25.37 8.84
CA ALA A 17 -5.42 23.93 8.62
C ALA A 17 -6.33 23.71 7.41
N ALA A 18 -5.76 23.30 6.28
CA ALA A 18 -6.53 22.96 5.10
C ALA A 18 -7.58 21.90 5.48
N ALA A 19 -8.83 22.16 5.10
CA ALA A 19 -9.91 21.21 5.32
C ALA A 19 -9.65 19.93 4.51
N ALA A 20 -10.12 18.77 4.98
CA ALA A 20 -10.00 17.52 4.24
C ALA A 20 -10.60 17.66 2.82
N PRO A 21 -10.08 16.93 1.81
CA PRO A 21 -10.59 17.02 0.45
C PRO A 21 -12.10 16.74 0.33
N ASP A 22 -12.77 17.42 -0.59
CA ASP A 22 -14.14 17.10 -0.98
C ASP A 22 -14.17 15.81 -1.80
N TRP A 23 -14.31 14.67 -1.12
CA TRP A 23 -14.30 13.34 -1.74
C TRP A 23 -15.39 13.13 -2.79
N SER A 24 -16.44 13.96 -2.83
CA SER A 24 -17.47 13.87 -3.87
C SER A 24 -16.96 14.32 -5.26
N LYS A 25 -15.90 15.13 -5.29
CA LYS A 25 -15.26 15.65 -6.50
C LYS A 25 -14.03 14.86 -6.94
N VAL A 26 -13.49 14.01 -6.07
CA VAL A 26 -12.29 13.21 -6.35
C VAL A 26 -12.68 11.92 -7.10
N PRO A 27 -12.14 11.65 -8.30
CA PRO A 27 -12.45 10.45 -9.06
C PRO A 27 -12.17 9.16 -8.28
N VAL A 28 -13.13 8.23 -8.30
CA VAL A 28 -12.99 6.91 -7.66
C VAL A 28 -12.32 5.93 -8.62
N ARG A 29 -11.18 5.36 -8.21
CA ARG A 29 -10.60 4.17 -8.85
C ARG A 29 -11.05 2.90 -8.13
N LYS A 30 -11.63 1.96 -8.86
CA LYS A 30 -11.89 0.60 -8.33
C LYS A 30 -10.63 -0.24 -8.49
N ILE A 31 -10.08 -0.70 -7.37
CA ILE A 31 -8.89 -1.56 -7.30
C ILE A 31 -9.32 -2.91 -6.75
N LYS A 32 -8.98 -4.00 -7.45
CA LYS A 32 -9.12 -5.35 -6.91
C LYS A 32 -7.87 -5.66 -6.10
N VAL A 33 -8.07 -5.98 -4.82
CA VAL A 33 -7.04 -6.65 -4.03
C VAL A 33 -7.39 -8.13 -3.93
N PHE A 34 -6.40 -9.00 -3.98
CA PHE A 34 -6.61 -10.44 -3.95
C PHE A 34 -5.68 -11.11 -2.94
N TYR A 35 -6.06 -12.30 -2.50
CA TYR A 35 -5.25 -13.11 -1.59
C TYR A 35 -4.14 -13.81 -2.39
N PRO A 36 -2.85 -13.46 -2.20
CA PRO A 36 -1.78 -13.97 -3.04
C PRO A 36 -1.19 -15.29 -2.52
N GLY A 37 -1.63 -15.77 -1.34
CA GLY A 37 -0.98 -16.89 -0.65
C GLY A 37 0.51 -16.62 -0.47
N GLN A 38 1.34 -17.57 -0.88
CA GLN A 38 2.80 -17.49 -0.80
C GLN A 38 3.47 -17.14 -2.14
N SER A 39 2.77 -16.41 -3.02
CA SER A 39 3.30 -15.93 -4.32
C SER A 39 4.40 -14.88 -4.14
N SER A 40 5.60 -15.30 -3.74
CA SER A 40 6.79 -14.44 -3.67
C SER A 40 7.20 -13.91 -5.04
N LEU A 41 8.02 -12.86 -5.07
CA LEU A 41 8.61 -12.36 -6.31
C LEU A 41 9.44 -13.44 -7.02
N GLU A 42 10.15 -14.29 -6.28
CA GLU A 42 10.87 -15.43 -6.85
C GLU A 42 9.95 -16.37 -7.62
N TRP A 43 8.75 -16.65 -7.08
CA TRP A 43 7.75 -17.48 -7.76
C TRP A 43 7.14 -16.76 -8.97
N VAL A 44 6.77 -15.48 -8.82
CA VAL A 44 6.16 -14.67 -9.89
C VAL A 44 7.11 -14.51 -11.09
N MET A 45 8.41 -14.45 -10.84
CA MET A 45 9.44 -14.33 -11.88
C MET A 45 9.98 -15.68 -12.36
N ASN A 46 9.46 -16.81 -11.86
CA ASN A 46 9.88 -18.14 -12.28
C ASN A 46 9.05 -18.64 -13.46
N LYS A 47 9.66 -18.74 -14.65
CA LYS A 47 8.97 -19.11 -15.90
C LYS A 47 8.20 -20.45 -15.85
N PRO A 48 8.72 -21.54 -15.25
CA PRO A 48 7.96 -22.77 -15.06
C PRO A 48 6.70 -22.62 -14.20
N ASP A 49 6.72 -21.70 -13.24
CA ASP A 49 5.60 -21.48 -12.33
C ASP A 49 4.57 -20.49 -12.88
N HIS A 50 5.05 -19.45 -13.57
CA HIS A 50 4.25 -18.35 -14.07
C HIS A 50 4.52 -18.12 -15.56
N SER A 51 3.58 -18.55 -16.41
CA SER A 51 3.73 -18.48 -17.88
C SER A 51 3.90 -17.07 -18.44
N ALA A 52 3.48 -16.02 -17.70
CA ALA A 52 3.57 -14.63 -18.17
C ALA A 52 4.95 -13.99 -17.95
N VAL A 53 5.93 -14.70 -17.39
CA VAL A 53 7.30 -14.18 -17.19
C VAL A 53 7.92 -13.58 -18.46
N PRO A 54 7.85 -14.20 -19.66
CA PRO A 54 8.36 -13.58 -20.88
C PRO A 54 7.68 -12.24 -21.21
N ASP A 55 6.37 -12.12 -20.98
CA ASP A 55 5.66 -10.87 -21.20
C ASP A 55 6.11 -9.77 -20.20
N ILE A 56 6.44 -10.15 -18.97
CA ILE A 56 6.97 -9.21 -17.96
C ILE A 56 8.38 -8.75 -18.35
N VAL A 57 9.28 -9.68 -18.67
CA VAL A 57 10.72 -9.39 -18.88
C VAL A 57 10.98 -8.76 -20.23
N ASP A 58 10.43 -9.34 -21.30
CA ASP A 58 10.77 -8.99 -22.69
C ASP A 58 9.89 -7.86 -23.21
N LYS A 59 8.61 -7.82 -22.80
CA LYS A 59 7.65 -6.79 -23.24
C LYS A 59 7.40 -5.71 -22.19
N LYS A 60 8.11 -5.75 -21.06
CA LYS A 60 7.94 -4.82 -19.93
C LYS A 60 6.47 -4.65 -19.54
N ARG A 61 5.72 -5.76 -19.53
CA ARG A 61 4.29 -5.73 -19.26
C ARG A 61 4.04 -5.66 -17.75
N PRO A 62 3.35 -4.63 -17.23
CA PRO A 62 3.03 -4.55 -15.81
C PRO A 62 2.09 -5.68 -15.38
N CYS A 63 2.22 -6.15 -14.13
CA CYS A 63 1.36 -7.21 -13.57
C CYS A 63 -0.13 -6.86 -13.71
N ALA A 64 -0.48 -5.58 -13.51
CA ALA A 64 -1.84 -5.08 -13.65
C ALA A 64 -2.44 -5.29 -15.05
N LYS A 65 -1.61 -5.27 -16.11
CA LYS A 65 -2.08 -5.45 -17.48
C LYS A 65 -2.60 -6.87 -17.74
N CYS A 66 -2.01 -7.87 -17.09
CA CYS A 66 -2.48 -9.26 -17.17
C CYS A 66 -3.57 -9.54 -16.13
N HIS A 67 -3.37 -9.09 -14.89
CA HIS A 67 -4.15 -9.58 -13.75
C HIS A 67 -5.34 -8.74 -13.32
N GLU A 68 -5.53 -7.52 -13.83
CA GLU A 68 -6.72 -6.72 -13.45
C GLU A 68 -8.03 -7.42 -13.84
N GLY A 69 -8.00 -8.25 -14.90
CA GLY A 69 -9.10 -9.09 -15.33
C GLY A 69 -9.36 -10.29 -14.42
N ASP A 70 -8.30 -11.00 -14.00
CA ASP A 70 -8.37 -12.34 -13.41
C ASP A 70 -8.01 -12.43 -11.91
N ALA A 71 -7.60 -11.33 -11.26
CA ALA A 71 -7.14 -11.33 -9.87
C ALA A 71 -8.13 -11.98 -8.89
N GLN A 72 -9.43 -11.83 -9.17
CA GLN A 72 -10.50 -12.50 -8.43
C GLN A 72 -10.40 -14.03 -8.54
N ASP A 73 -10.21 -14.55 -9.74
CA ASP A 73 -10.15 -15.98 -10.00
C ASP A 73 -8.88 -16.59 -9.41
N VAL A 74 -7.75 -15.89 -9.56
CA VAL A 74 -6.48 -16.27 -8.91
C VAL A 74 -6.66 -16.35 -7.39
N GLY A 75 -7.21 -15.31 -6.77
CA GLY A 75 -7.46 -15.30 -5.33
C GLY A 75 -8.40 -16.43 -4.88
N ASN A 76 -9.47 -16.69 -5.64
CA ASN A 76 -10.43 -17.76 -5.37
C ASN A 76 -9.81 -19.16 -5.47
N LEU A 77 -8.91 -19.40 -6.43
CA LEU A 77 -8.16 -20.66 -6.52
C LEU A 77 -7.27 -20.86 -5.30
N ILE A 78 -6.55 -19.82 -4.89
CA ILE A 78 -5.59 -19.89 -3.78
C ILE A 78 -6.31 -20.16 -2.44
N VAL A 79 -7.41 -19.46 -2.14
CA VAL A 79 -8.16 -19.73 -0.89
C VAL A 79 -8.85 -21.10 -0.89
N ALA A 80 -9.14 -21.65 -2.08
CA ALA A 80 -9.66 -23.01 -2.22
C ALA A 80 -8.57 -24.10 -2.12
N GLY A 81 -7.30 -23.72 -1.87
CA GLY A 81 -6.17 -24.65 -1.84
C GLY A 81 -5.88 -25.30 -3.20
N LYS A 82 -6.33 -24.69 -4.29
CA LYS A 82 -6.08 -25.18 -5.66
C LYS A 82 -4.80 -24.55 -6.21
N PRO A 83 -4.10 -25.24 -7.13
CA PRO A 83 -2.99 -24.63 -7.84
C PRO A 83 -3.42 -23.39 -8.63
N ALA A 84 -2.53 -22.39 -8.68
CA ALA A 84 -2.66 -21.25 -9.57
C ALA A 84 -1.33 -21.01 -10.30
N GLY A 85 -1.40 -20.47 -11.51
CA GLY A 85 -0.26 -20.40 -12.43
C GLY A 85 -0.10 -21.67 -13.27
N SER A 86 1.07 -21.83 -13.88
CA SER A 86 1.42 -22.97 -14.72
C SER A 86 1.95 -24.16 -13.93
N SER A 87 2.47 -23.89 -12.73
CA SER A 87 2.83 -24.97 -11.81
C SER A 87 1.59 -25.57 -11.15
N LYS A 88 1.65 -26.86 -10.83
CA LYS A 88 0.67 -27.53 -9.96
C LYS A 88 0.87 -27.19 -8.48
N THR A 89 1.57 -26.09 -8.19
CA THR A 89 1.93 -25.68 -6.82
C THR A 89 0.72 -25.08 -6.13
N VAL A 90 0.41 -25.59 -4.94
CA VAL A 90 -0.58 -24.98 -4.05
C VAL A 90 0.09 -23.83 -3.31
N LEU A 91 -0.34 -22.60 -3.61
CA LEU A 91 0.28 -21.37 -3.09
C LEU A 91 -0.12 -21.05 -1.65
N GLU A 92 -1.21 -21.61 -1.15
CA GLU A 92 -1.55 -21.56 0.27
C GLU A 92 -1.80 -22.97 0.79
N PRO A 93 -0.82 -23.58 1.50
CA PRO A 93 -0.98 -24.91 2.07
C PRO A 93 -1.86 -24.92 3.33
N LYS A 94 -2.14 -23.76 3.94
CA LYS A 94 -2.98 -23.63 5.14
C LYS A 94 -4.01 -22.51 4.94
N PRO A 95 -4.98 -22.67 4.01
CA PRO A 95 -5.97 -21.64 3.74
C PRO A 95 -6.88 -21.47 4.96
N ILE A 96 -7.25 -20.22 5.24
CA ILE A 96 -8.22 -19.91 6.30
C ILE A 96 -9.61 -20.32 5.81
N ALA A 97 -10.30 -21.15 6.58
CA ALA A 97 -11.65 -21.59 6.24
C ALA A 97 -12.59 -20.39 6.07
N GLY A 98 -13.33 -20.37 4.96
CA GLY A 98 -14.26 -19.28 4.63
C GLY A 98 -13.61 -17.98 4.17
N LYS A 99 -12.27 -17.91 4.03
CA LYS A 99 -11.60 -16.71 3.52
C LYS A 99 -12.03 -16.41 2.09
N VAL A 100 -12.48 -15.18 1.86
CA VAL A 100 -12.79 -14.66 0.52
C VAL A 100 -11.48 -14.45 -0.24
N GLY A 101 -11.43 -14.82 -1.52
CA GLY A 101 -10.21 -14.73 -2.34
C GLY A 101 -9.81 -13.32 -2.75
N TRP A 102 -10.71 -12.35 -2.69
CA TRP A 102 -10.47 -10.99 -3.17
C TRP A 102 -11.45 -9.98 -2.57
N LEU A 103 -11.13 -8.68 -2.66
CA LEU A 103 -11.99 -7.57 -2.26
C LEU A 103 -11.97 -6.45 -3.31
N PRO A 104 -13.13 -5.84 -3.63
CA PRO A 104 -13.17 -4.57 -4.34
C PRO A 104 -12.89 -3.43 -3.36
N VAL A 105 -11.87 -2.62 -3.66
CA VAL A 105 -11.52 -1.42 -2.88
C VAL A 105 -11.73 -0.20 -3.76
N GLN A 106 -12.48 0.76 -3.25
CA GLN A 106 -12.56 2.10 -3.83
C GLN A 106 -11.39 2.92 -3.31
N PHE A 107 -10.62 3.49 -4.22
CA PHE A 107 -9.46 4.31 -3.93
C PHE A 107 -9.65 5.71 -4.53
N GLN A 108 -9.32 6.72 -3.73
CA GLN A 108 -9.32 8.12 -4.12
C GLN A 108 -8.04 8.78 -3.59
N ALA A 109 -7.51 9.73 -4.34
CA ALA A 109 -6.35 10.50 -3.93
C ALA A 109 -6.49 11.96 -4.37
N ALA A 110 -6.12 12.88 -3.48
CA ALA A 110 -6.13 14.32 -3.71
C ALA A 110 -4.98 14.98 -2.94
N HIS A 111 -4.63 16.23 -3.27
CA HIS A 111 -3.68 17.02 -2.50
C HIS A 111 -4.13 18.47 -2.35
N ASP A 112 -3.63 19.18 -1.34
CA ASP A 112 -3.90 20.62 -1.14
C ASP A 112 -2.71 21.51 -1.56
N GLY A 113 -1.59 20.87 -1.96
CA GLY A 113 -0.33 21.53 -2.32
C GLY A 113 0.74 21.49 -1.23
N GLU A 114 0.38 21.12 0.00
CA GLU A 114 1.31 20.84 1.11
C GLU A 114 1.26 19.37 1.53
N LYS A 115 0.08 18.76 1.43
CA LYS A 115 -0.25 17.41 1.85
C LYS A 115 -0.96 16.65 0.74
N ILE A 116 -0.78 15.34 0.76
CA ILE A 116 -1.51 14.37 -0.05
C ILE A 116 -2.39 13.52 0.86
N TYR A 117 -3.55 13.14 0.32
CA TYR A 117 -4.56 12.36 0.98
C TYR A 117 -4.85 11.11 0.17
N PHE A 118 -4.93 9.96 0.85
CA PHE A 118 -5.31 8.68 0.25
C PHE A 118 -6.50 8.12 0.99
N ARG A 119 -7.63 7.92 0.30
CA ARG A 119 -8.85 7.35 0.88
C ARG A 119 -9.13 5.98 0.27
N PHE A 120 -9.38 5.03 1.15
CA PHE A 120 -9.70 3.64 0.84
C PHE A 120 -11.08 3.32 1.42
N GLU A 121 -11.95 2.70 0.63
CA GLU A 121 -13.26 2.25 1.09
C GLU A 121 -13.54 0.84 0.58
N TRP A 122 -13.94 -0.06 1.47
CA TRP A 122 -14.33 -1.42 1.10
C TRP A 122 -15.30 -2.01 2.13
N VAL A 123 -16.02 -3.06 1.71
CA VAL A 123 -16.82 -3.88 2.63
C VAL A 123 -15.91 -4.98 3.17
N PRO A 124 -15.67 -5.06 4.50
CA PRO A 124 -14.88 -6.13 5.07
C PRO A 124 -15.54 -7.48 4.77
N PRO A 125 -14.76 -8.52 4.41
CA PRO A 125 -15.29 -9.86 4.26
C PRO A 125 -15.66 -10.41 5.64
N LYS A 126 -16.75 -11.16 5.74
CA LYS A 126 -17.05 -11.93 6.95
C LYS A 126 -16.18 -13.17 6.94
N ILE A 127 -15.17 -13.24 7.81
CA ILE A 127 -14.28 -14.41 7.94
C ILE A 127 -14.28 -14.85 9.42
N GLY A 128 -13.86 -16.09 9.67
CA GLY A 128 -14.16 -16.90 10.85
C GLY A 128 -13.50 -16.47 12.18
N ASP A 129 -13.55 -17.35 13.17
CA ASP A 129 -13.28 -16.98 14.57
C ASP A 129 -11.78 -16.87 14.94
N VAL A 130 -10.87 -17.05 13.98
CA VAL A 130 -9.42 -17.14 14.24
C VAL A 130 -8.79 -15.74 14.24
N LYS A 131 -8.53 -15.22 15.44
CA LYS A 131 -7.85 -13.94 15.62
C LYS A 131 -6.33 -14.10 15.75
N MET A 132 -5.60 -13.88 14.66
CA MET A 132 -4.14 -13.90 14.66
C MET A 132 -3.59 -12.62 15.33
N ASP A 133 -4.05 -11.47 14.86
CA ASP A 133 -3.85 -10.17 15.49
C ASP A 133 -5.04 -9.83 16.42
N LYS A 134 -4.87 -10.10 17.70
CA LYS A 134 -5.91 -9.86 18.71
C LYS A 134 -6.26 -8.38 18.91
N LYS A 135 -5.37 -7.47 18.53
CA LYS A 135 -5.55 -6.03 18.77
C LYS A 135 -6.24 -5.35 17.59
N ASN A 136 -5.89 -5.74 16.39
CA ASN A 136 -6.36 -5.09 15.17
C ASN A 136 -7.34 -6.00 14.45
N GLU A 137 -8.59 -5.54 14.32
CA GLU A 137 -9.56 -6.16 13.40
C GLU A 137 -9.05 -6.09 11.96
N MET A 138 -8.40 -4.99 11.61
CA MET A 138 -7.80 -4.82 10.30
C MET A 138 -6.57 -3.91 10.36
N LYS A 139 -5.69 -4.06 9.37
CA LYS A 139 -4.57 -3.14 9.10
C LYS A 139 -4.52 -2.85 7.61
N LEU A 140 -4.26 -1.61 7.23
CA LEU A 140 -4.07 -1.22 5.84
C LEU A 140 -2.69 -0.59 5.71
N THR A 141 -1.87 -1.12 4.81
CA THR A 141 -0.50 -0.64 4.54
C THR A 141 -0.40 -0.20 3.10
N MET A 142 0.12 1.00 2.86
CA MET A 142 0.49 1.47 1.52
C MET A 142 2.00 1.58 1.43
N LEU A 143 2.55 1.14 0.30
CA LEU A 143 3.96 1.27 -0.05
C LEU A 143 4.09 2.04 -1.36
N PHE A 144 5.02 2.98 -1.43
CA PHE A 144 5.38 3.65 -2.69
C PHE A 144 6.88 3.94 -2.78
N ASP A 145 7.42 3.95 -4.00
CA ASP A 145 8.85 4.19 -4.24
C ASP A 145 9.17 5.70 -4.33
N GLY A 146 10.44 6.05 -4.57
CA GLY A 146 10.89 7.44 -4.73
C GLY A 146 10.67 8.02 -6.13
N GLY A 147 9.80 7.39 -6.92
CA GLY A 147 9.54 7.71 -8.32
C GLY A 147 10.53 7.05 -9.28
N GLY A 148 10.48 5.72 -9.35
CA GLY A 148 11.34 4.88 -10.20
C GLY A 148 12.68 4.52 -9.56
N THR A 149 12.84 4.72 -8.26
CA THR A 149 14.10 4.43 -7.54
C THR A 149 14.26 2.94 -7.22
N VAL A 150 13.15 2.20 -7.14
CA VAL A 150 13.17 0.74 -6.96
C VAL A 150 13.00 0.08 -8.32
N GLU A 151 13.99 -0.71 -8.72
CA GLU A 151 14.01 -1.40 -10.00
C GLU A 151 12.80 -2.33 -10.17
N GLY A 152 12.08 -2.18 -11.30
CA GLY A 152 10.93 -2.99 -11.65
C GLY A 152 9.63 -2.60 -10.93
N ALA A 153 9.65 -1.59 -10.06
CA ALA A 153 8.46 -1.11 -9.36
C ALA A 153 7.35 -0.63 -10.31
N GLU A 154 7.72 -0.15 -11.50
CA GLU A 154 6.81 0.22 -12.57
C GLU A 154 6.01 -0.96 -13.14
N LEU A 155 6.53 -2.18 -12.98
CA LEU A 155 5.87 -3.40 -13.43
C LEU A 155 5.13 -4.10 -12.28
N ASN A 156 5.76 -4.14 -11.09
CA ASN A 156 5.35 -5.02 -10.00
C ASN A 156 4.83 -4.26 -8.76
N GLY A 157 4.83 -2.93 -8.73
CA GLY A 157 4.35 -2.14 -7.60
C GLY A 157 5.10 -2.47 -6.31
N CYS A 158 4.39 -2.89 -5.27
CA CYS A 158 4.99 -3.23 -3.97
C CYS A 158 5.52 -4.68 -3.87
N TRP A 159 5.38 -5.48 -4.94
CA TRP A 159 5.74 -6.90 -4.93
C TRP A 159 7.25 -7.13 -4.87
N ALA A 160 8.07 -6.14 -5.23
CA ALA A 160 9.53 -6.16 -5.05
C ALA A 160 9.95 -6.36 -3.58
N THR A 161 9.01 -6.24 -2.63
CA THR A 161 9.25 -6.43 -1.19
C THR A 161 8.91 -7.84 -0.67
N CYS A 162 8.31 -8.69 -1.50
CA CYS A 162 7.74 -9.98 -1.11
C CYS A 162 8.65 -11.13 -1.56
N HIS A 163 9.25 -11.83 -0.59
CA HIS A 163 10.21 -12.89 -0.86
C HIS A 163 9.82 -14.23 -0.24
N THR A 164 10.30 -15.33 -0.81
CA THR A 164 9.94 -16.70 -0.38
C THR A 164 10.49 -17.05 1.02
N ASP A 165 11.53 -16.33 1.46
CA ASP A 165 12.24 -16.54 2.73
C ASP A 165 11.77 -15.64 3.87
N LEU A 166 10.74 -14.82 3.64
CA LEU A 166 10.14 -14.01 4.70
C LEU A 166 9.49 -14.91 5.75
N ARG A 167 9.36 -14.40 6.99
CA ARG A 167 8.63 -15.13 8.04
C ARG A 167 7.25 -15.57 7.53
N THR A 168 6.85 -16.77 7.91
CA THR A 168 5.59 -17.40 7.49
C THR A 168 5.47 -17.70 5.98
N MET A 169 6.47 -17.41 5.13
CA MET A 169 6.48 -17.84 3.73
C MET A 169 7.12 -19.24 3.58
N ARG A 170 7.16 -19.76 2.35
CA ARG A 170 7.46 -21.16 2.04
C ARG A 170 8.80 -21.60 2.57
N ASP A 171 9.80 -20.76 2.38
CA ASP A 171 11.20 -21.02 2.70
C ASP A 171 11.63 -20.22 3.95
N GLY A 172 10.67 -19.63 4.68
CA GLY A 172 10.90 -18.82 5.87
C GLY A 172 11.40 -19.64 7.05
N LYS A 173 12.61 -19.31 7.54
CA LYS A 173 13.26 -19.98 8.69
C LYS A 173 13.51 -19.06 9.88
N ASP A 174 13.43 -17.75 9.67
CA ASP A 174 13.63 -16.72 10.69
C ASP A 174 12.33 -15.94 10.88
N ASP A 175 11.72 -16.08 12.06
CA ASP A 175 10.49 -15.40 12.41
C ASP A 175 10.63 -13.87 12.50
N LYS A 176 11.85 -13.35 12.52
CA LYS A 176 12.14 -11.91 12.48
C LYS A 176 12.33 -11.38 11.07
N LYS A 177 12.50 -12.26 10.06
CA LYS A 177 12.72 -11.82 8.68
C LYS A 177 11.44 -11.20 8.11
N THR A 178 11.55 -9.92 7.78
CA THR A 178 10.45 -9.11 7.27
C THR A 178 10.72 -8.66 5.84
N LYS A 179 9.73 -8.06 5.19
CA LYS A 179 9.82 -7.51 3.84
C LYS A 179 11.14 -6.75 3.64
N TYR A 180 11.76 -6.90 2.48
CA TYR A 180 13.00 -6.22 2.11
C TYR A 180 13.04 -6.00 0.59
N VAL A 181 13.89 -5.10 0.13
CA VAL A 181 14.20 -4.86 -1.29
C VAL A 181 15.65 -5.30 -1.53
N LYS A 182 15.87 -6.11 -2.57
CA LYS A 182 17.23 -6.55 -2.93
C LYS A 182 18.08 -5.37 -3.40
N GLY A 183 19.26 -5.22 -2.81
CA GLY A 183 20.17 -4.11 -3.08
C GLY A 183 19.54 -2.75 -2.76
N ALA A 184 18.70 -2.68 -1.73
CA ALA A 184 18.17 -1.44 -1.22
C ALA A 184 19.29 -0.49 -0.77
N ASP A 185 19.04 0.81 -0.91
CA ASP A 185 19.91 1.85 -0.41
C ASP A 185 19.07 3.07 -0.02
N LEU A 186 19.13 3.44 1.26
CA LEU A 186 18.44 4.63 1.75
C LEU A 186 19.03 5.92 1.15
N ALA A 187 20.35 5.97 0.94
CA ALA A 187 21.02 7.17 0.47
C ALA A 187 20.64 7.49 -0.98
N SER A 188 20.56 6.47 -1.85
CA SER A 188 20.10 6.64 -3.24
C SER A 188 18.58 6.70 -3.39
N GLY A 189 17.80 6.57 -2.32
CA GLY A 189 16.33 6.51 -2.39
C GLY A 189 15.77 5.17 -2.86
N LYS A 190 16.57 4.10 -2.96
CA LYS A 190 16.15 2.76 -3.39
C LYS A 190 15.51 2.00 -2.22
N PHE A 191 14.31 2.42 -1.83
CA PHE A 191 13.47 1.82 -0.81
C PHE A 191 12.00 2.16 -1.08
N TYR A 192 11.07 1.47 -0.42
CA TYR A 192 9.67 1.91 -0.36
C TYR A 192 9.41 2.68 0.92
N ASP A 193 8.76 3.83 0.79
CA ASP A 193 8.08 4.52 1.89
C ASP A 193 6.88 3.66 2.34
N LEU A 194 6.64 3.59 3.66
CA LEU A 194 5.61 2.76 4.27
C LEU A 194 4.77 3.59 5.23
N ILE A 195 3.47 3.66 4.93
CA ILE A 195 2.44 4.14 5.86
C ILE A 195 1.44 3.03 6.18
N GLN A 196 1.04 2.92 7.44
CA GLN A 196 0.08 1.90 7.88
C GLN A 196 -0.92 2.42 8.90
N PHE A 197 -2.19 2.12 8.64
CA PHE A 197 -3.29 2.23 9.59
C PHE A 197 -3.48 0.91 10.35
N ARG A 198 -3.82 1.02 11.64
CA ARG A 198 -4.05 -0.09 12.57
C ARG A 198 -5.35 0.19 13.33
N SER A 199 -6.33 -0.72 13.27
CA SER A 199 -7.66 -0.45 13.84
C SER A 199 -7.76 -0.65 15.36
N GLY A 200 -6.74 -1.23 16.00
CA GLY A 200 -6.74 -1.49 17.43
C GLY A 200 -6.83 -0.21 18.26
N LYS A 201 -7.65 -0.23 19.31
CA LYS A 201 -7.84 0.92 20.19
C LYS A 201 -6.49 1.37 20.79
N GLY A 202 -6.10 2.61 20.52
CA GLY A 202 -4.85 3.20 21.01
C GLY A 202 -3.59 2.78 20.23
N GLU A 203 -3.72 1.97 19.17
CA GLU A 203 -2.62 1.73 18.23
C GLU A 203 -2.32 3.03 17.48
N LYS A 204 -1.05 3.40 17.42
CA LYS A 204 -0.60 4.52 16.59
C LYS A 204 -0.54 4.08 15.13
N PRO A 205 -0.68 4.95 14.13
CA PRO A 205 -0.25 4.58 12.79
C PRO A 205 1.26 4.29 12.75
N ALA A 206 1.73 3.69 11.68
CA ALA A 206 3.15 3.50 11.43
C ALA A 206 3.59 4.28 10.20
N ASP A 207 4.79 4.84 10.28
CA ASP A 207 5.44 5.65 9.24
C ASP A 207 6.92 5.26 9.21
N GLY A 208 7.34 4.62 8.14
CA GLY A 208 8.65 3.99 8.03
C GLY A 208 8.96 3.60 6.59
N HIS A 209 9.69 2.51 6.40
CA HIS A 209 10.15 2.11 5.07
C HIS A 209 10.44 0.62 4.94
N VAL A 210 10.62 0.17 3.70
CA VAL A 210 11.17 -1.14 3.34
C VAL A 210 12.44 -0.94 2.53
N ALA A 211 13.58 -1.18 3.17
CA ALA A 211 14.91 -1.21 2.55
C ALA A 211 15.47 -2.64 2.64
N ASP A 212 16.65 -2.84 3.21
CA ASP A 212 17.22 -4.17 3.51
C ASP A 212 16.39 -4.98 4.52
N LYS A 213 15.53 -4.28 5.25
CA LYS A 213 14.46 -4.81 6.09
C LYS A 213 13.30 -3.80 6.18
N ARG A 214 12.19 -4.24 6.74
CA ARG A 214 11.08 -3.35 7.07
C ARG A 214 11.31 -2.67 8.41
N VAL A 215 11.22 -1.36 8.40
CA VAL A 215 11.25 -0.49 9.58
C VAL A 215 9.89 0.21 9.68
N MET A 216 9.26 0.19 10.86
CA MET A 216 7.88 0.69 11.05
C MET A 216 7.82 2.11 11.64
N GLU A 217 8.96 2.71 11.92
CA GLU A 217 9.10 4.01 12.58
C GLU A 217 10.25 4.81 11.94
N GLY A 218 10.32 6.10 12.24
CA GLY A 218 11.39 7.00 11.79
C GLY A 218 10.95 7.96 10.68
N GLY A 219 9.87 7.62 9.97
CA GLY A 219 9.15 8.55 9.11
C GLY A 219 8.51 9.69 9.91
N LYS A 220 8.33 10.82 9.24
CA LYS A 220 7.68 12.04 9.71
C LYS A 220 6.73 12.63 8.66
N GLY A 221 6.55 11.97 7.53
CA GLY A 221 5.66 12.40 6.47
C GLY A 221 4.20 12.19 6.85
N LEU A 222 3.88 11.12 7.58
CA LEU A 222 2.51 10.79 7.95
C LEU A 222 1.99 11.72 9.05
N VAL A 223 1.04 12.58 8.70
CA VAL A 223 0.36 13.48 9.64
C VAL A 223 -0.74 12.74 10.38
N LYS A 224 -1.50 11.91 9.66
CA LYS A 224 -2.68 11.22 10.20
C LYS A 224 -2.97 9.93 9.44
N ALA A 225 -3.42 8.91 10.15
CA ALA A 225 -4.14 7.79 9.54
C ALA A 225 -5.36 7.47 10.40
N GLU A 226 -6.54 7.50 9.79
CA GLU A 226 -7.80 7.24 10.48
C GLU A 226 -8.59 6.17 9.74
N GLY A 227 -9.32 5.37 10.50
CA GLY A 227 -10.26 4.39 9.97
C GLY A 227 -11.57 4.46 10.74
N VAL A 228 -12.68 4.51 10.01
CA VAL A 228 -14.03 4.52 10.57
C VAL A 228 -14.90 3.47 9.88
N LYS A 229 -15.92 2.98 10.59
CA LYS A 229 -16.97 2.16 9.98
C LYS A 229 -18.14 3.06 9.58
N GLU A 230 -18.36 3.17 8.28
CA GLU A 230 -19.53 3.86 7.71
C GLU A 230 -20.54 2.81 7.24
N GLY A 231 -21.56 2.56 8.06
CA GLY A 231 -22.48 1.46 7.84
C GLY A 231 -21.75 0.10 7.89
N ASN A 232 -21.76 -0.62 6.77
CA ASN A 232 -21.09 -1.91 6.63
C ASN A 232 -19.71 -1.81 5.94
N LYS A 233 -19.13 -0.62 5.81
CA LYS A 233 -17.85 -0.40 5.13
C LYS A 233 -16.79 0.12 6.08
N TRP A 234 -15.55 -0.24 5.83
CA TRP A 234 -14.39 0.50 6.34
C TRP A 234 -14.09 1.65 5.40
N VAL A 235 -13.79 2.82 5.98
CA VAL A 235 -13.22 3.98 5.30
C VAL A 235 -11.93 4.33 6.02
N VAL A 236 -10.80 4.24 5.32
CA VAL A 236 -9.47 4.59 5.84
C VAL A 236 -8.90 5.74 5.05
N THR A 237 -8.46 6.78 5.74
CA THR A 237 -7.81 7.96 5.15
C THR A 237 -6.42 8.16 5.73
N PHE A 238 -5.43 8.28 4.85
CA PHE A 238 -4.11 8.80 5.21
C PHE A 238 -4.02 10.27 4.82
N GLU A 239 -3.39 11.07 5.69
CA GLU A 239 -2.95 12.43 5.44
C GLU A 239 -1.44 12.47 5.63
N ARG A 240 -0.70 12.87 4.60
CA ARG A 240 0.76 12.86 4.58
C ARG A 240 1.28 14.16 3.98
N THR A 241 2.35 14.73 4.51
CA THR A 241 3.04 15.86 3.86
C THR A 241 3.59 15.42 2.50
N LEU A 242 3.59 16.32 1.52
CA LEU A 242 4.27 16.08 0.25
C LEU A 242 5.79 16.06 0.43
N ALA A 243 6.32 16.91 1.30
CA ALA A 243 7.75 17.01 1.57
C ALA A 243 8.37 15.74 2.17
N GLY A 244 7.58 14.87 2.81
CA GLY A 244 8.11 13.81 3.66
C GLY A 244 8.73 14.41 4.93
N GLY A 245 9.91 13.93 5.33
CA GLY A 245 10.75 14.62 6.33
C GLY A 245 11.47 13.72 7.33
N GLY A 246 11.17 12.42 7.37
CA GLY A 246 11.83 11.43 8.22
C GLY A 246 12.70 10.46 7.44
N THR A 247 13.38 9.57 8.18
CA THR A 247 14.15 8.48 7.57
C THR A 247 13.17 7.49 6.96
N GLY A 248 13.26 7.29 5.65
CA GLY A 248 12.34 6.42 4.92
C GLY A 248 11.13 7.14 4.33
N ASP A 249 11.09 8.47 4.37
CA ASP A 249 10.10 9.24 3.63
C ASP A 249 10.61 9.65 2.25
N HIS A 250 9.80 9.42 1.22
CA HIS A 250 10.04 10.01 -0.10
C HIS A 250 9.33 11.35 -0.25
N ALA A 251 10.03 12.36 -0.78
CA ALA A 251 9.35 13.59 -1.20
C ALA A 251 8.47 13.32 -2.44
N ILE A 252 7.22 13.77 -2.38
CA ILE A 252 6.25 13.73 -3.48
C ILE A 252 6.24 15.11 -4.15
N ALA A 253 6.68 15.16 -5.41
CA ALA A 253 6.86 16.39 -6.16
C ALA A 253 6.09 16.36 -7.48
N ALA A 254 5.67 17.53 -7.93
CA ALA A 254 5.06 17.70 -9.24
C ALA A 254 6.01 17.21 -10.36
N GLY A 255 5.43 16.64 -11.42
CA GLY A 255 6.18 16.13 -12.57
C GLY A 255 6.86 14.76 -12.36
N LYS A 256 6.79 14.18 -11.16
CA LYS A 256 7.24 12.81 -10.89
C LYS A 256 6.07 11.81 -10.88
N VAL A 257 6.38 10.56 -11.21
CA VAL A 257 5.46 9.43 -11.16
C VAL A 257 5.98 8.43 -10.13
N TYR A 258 5.11 8.02 -9.22
CA TYR A 258 5.40 7.15 -8.09
C TYR A 258 4.71 5.81 -8.29
N ASN A 259 5.43 4.71 -8.09
CA ASN A 259 4.90 3.37 -8.15
C ASN A 259 4.43 2.95 -6.77
N PHE A 260 3.21 2.44 -6.67
CA PHE A 260 2.63 2.06 -5.39
C PHE A 260 1.86 0.75 -5.44
N GLY A 261 1.65 0.21 -4.24
CA GLY A 261 0.70 -0.85 -3.98
C GLY A 261 0.31 -0.82 -2.51
N PHE A 262 -0.75 -1.55 -2.16
CA PHE A 262 -1.23 -1.60 -0.78
C PHE A 262 -1.70 -3.01 -0.42
N ALA A 263 -1.72 -3.27 0.87
CA ALA A 263 -2.16 -4.52 1.45
C ALA A 263 -3.17 -4.27 2.57
N ILE A 264 -4.17 -5.14 2.66
CA ILE A 264 -5.18 -5.13 3.71
C ILE A 264 -5.13 -6.47 4.43
N HIS A 265 -4.80 -6.41 5.71
CA HIS A 265 -5.08 -7.48 6.65
C HIS A 265 -6.49 -7.25 7.18
N GLU A 266 -7.40 -8.17 6.89
CA GLU A 266 -8.80 -8.14 7.33
C GLU A 266 -9.07 -9.28 8.31
N ASP A 267 -10.13 -9.15 9.10
CA ASP A 267 -10.57 -10.17 10.05
C ASP A 267 -9.43 -10.71 10.94
N HIS A 268 -8.73 -9.79 11.61
CA HIS A 268 -7.65 -10.12 12.54
C HIS A 268 -6.49 -10.94 11.93
N THR A 269 -6.35 -10.94 10.60
CA THR A 269 -5.23 -11.65 9.95
C THR A 269 -3.90 -10.92 10.12
N GLU A 270 -2.81 -11.66 9.95
CA GLU A 270 -1.46 -11.08 9.99
C GLU A 270 -0.50 -11.75 9.00
N ALA A 271 0.73 -11.23 8.93
CA ALA A 271 1.80 -11.78 8.10
C ALA A 271 1.35 -12.02 6.65
N ARG A 272 1.53 -13.25 6.12
CA ARG A 272 1.15 -13.59 4.73
C ARG A 272 -0.36 -13.58 4.46
N TYR A 273 -1.21 -13.57 5.49
CA TYR A 273 -2.66 -13.71 5.35
C TYR A 273 -3.40 -12.43 4.92
N HIS A 274 -2.82 -11.64 4.00
CA HIS A 274 -3.37 -10.35 3.55
C HIS A 274 -3.91 -10.37 2.12
N TYR A 275 -4.80 -9.43 1.83
CA TYR A 275 -5.10 -9.03 0.46
C TYR A 275 -4.04 -8.06 -0.02
N VAL A 276 -3.66 -8.13 -1.30
CA VAL A 276 -2.67 -7.23 -1.90
C VAL A 276 -3.18 -6.69 -3.24
N SER A 277 -2.85 -5.44 -3.54
CA SER A 277 -3.09 -4.84 -4.85
C SER A 277 -2.07 -5.32 -5.88
N LEU A 278 -2.39 -5.12 -7.15
CA LEU A 278 -1.38 -5.10 -8.23
C LEU A 278 -0.55 -3.79 -8.13
N GLY A 279 0.37 -3.60 -9.06
CA GLY A 279 1.12 -2.34 -9.18
C GLY A 279 0.30 -1.23 -9.85
N TYR A 280 0.29 -0.06 -9.23
CA TYR A 280 -0.34 1.16 -9.73
C TYR A 280 0.65 2.32 -9.68
N GLN A 281 0.30 3.41 -10.36
CA GLN A 281 1.11 4.62 -10.41
C GLN A 281 0.27 5.83 -10.01
N PHE A 282 0.90 6.83 -9.42
CA PHE A 282 0.29 8.13 -9.22
C PHE A 282 1.26 9.27 -9.52
N GLY A 283 0.71 10.44 -9.83
CA GLY A 283 1.46 11.69 -9.97
C GLY A 283 0.53 12.89 -9.76
N LEU A 284 1.11 14.06 -9.51
CA LEU A 284 0.35 15.27 -9.17
C LEU A 284 -0.04 16.05 -10.44
N ASP A 285 -1.30 16.48 -10.50
CA ASP A 285 -1.87 17.46 -11.45
C ASP A 285 -1.68 17.21 -12.95
N LYS A 286 -1.09 16.07 -13.34
CA LYS A 286 -0.83 15.72 -14.74
C LYS A 286 -1.39 14.34 -15.07
N PRO A 287 -2.38 14.22 -15.97
CA PRO A 287 -2.86 12.93 -16.44
C PRO A 287 -1.77 12.22 -17.27
N ASN A 288 -1.76 10.89 -17.22
CA ASN A 288 -0.91 10.04 -18.05
C ASN A 288 -1.80 8.99 -18.76
N PRO A 289 -2.33 9.30 -19.96
CA PRO A 289 -3.29 8.43 -20.64
C PRO A 289 -2.66 7.13 -21.15
N ASP A 290 -1.33 7.08 -21.30
CA ASP A 290 -0.61 5.91 -21.80
C ASP A 290 -0.46 4.81 -20.73
N VAL A 291 -0.64 5.17 -19.46
CA VAL A 291 -0.56 4.23 -18.33
C VAL A 291 -1.95 3.97 -17.77
N ARG A 292 -2.53 2.82 -18.12
CA ARG A 292 -3.88 2.41 -17.66
C ARG A 292 -4.03 2.34 -16.12
N SER A 293 -2.96 2.01 -15.42
CA SER A 293 -2.91 1.89 -13.95
C SER A 293 -2.41 3.17 -13.27
N TYR A 294 -2.55 4.32 -13.92
CA TYR A 294 -2.17 5.63 -13.40
C TYR A 294 -3.32 6.37 -12.74
N ILE A 295 -3.01 7.09 -11.67
CA ILE A 295 -3.94 7.93 -10.91
C ILE A 295 -3.40 9.35 -10.91
N ASN A 296 -4.16 10.25 -11.56
CA ASN A 296 -3.89 11.68 -11.47
C ASN A 296 -4.41 12.18 -10.12
N VAL A 297 -3.50 12.57 -9.22
CA VAL A 297 -3.84 13.17 -7.94
C VAL A 297 -4.01 14.67 -8.19
N ALA A 298 -5.26 15.11 -8.26
CA ALA A 298 -5.57 16.50 -8.52
C ALA A 298 -5.57 17.33 -7.23
N LYS A 299 -5.18 18.60 -7.35
CA LYS A 299 -5.37 19.57 -6.29
C LYS A 299 -6.86 19.75 -5.94
N GLN A 300 -7.18 19.82 -4.65
CA GLN A 300 -8.50 20.14 -4.10
C GLN A 300 -8.42 21.35 -3.16
#